data_AF-A0A7S1W6N3-F1
#
_entry.id   AF-A0A7S1W6N3-F1
#
_cell.length_a   1.000
_cell.length_b   1.000
_cell.length_c   1.000
_cell.angle_alpha   90.00
_cell.angle_beta   90.00
_cell.angle_gamma   90.00
#
_symmetry.space_group_name_H-M   'P 1'
#
loop_
_entity.id
_entity.type
_entity.pdbx_description
1 polymer ?
#
loop_
_entity_poly.entity_id
_entity_poly.type
_entity_poly.pdbx_seq_one_letter_code
_entity_poly.pdbx_strand_id
1 'polypeptide(L)'
;AAAHMIKLNTRSGKEAISRAFIQAESCLDITDRQTCEDAQMLRGVSCAGWGGNRCLPRGAPAFLISDADICQQSYTQLGIHSIGWGGSKCLTKESSCNDITWPHLCDDSSKKLGIKCAGWGGSSCLSADASPTLITDKAICENSQAWLNIPSAGWDGARCLPKSMRCRDLDTRLMCEDYEGACAGWGGDSCLEHGSSPALIADANICTKSQELLGIPSIGWGGSRCLGADAHCHDVADREICEGADVKLGLHCVGWGGNNCLAHGSPLSLVKDPDVCRNSLAIVGKSSMGWGGSHCMEKDESCSSITNKRICKNSQALLGVPCGNWHETLGCLEKHL
;
A
#
# COMPACT_ATOMS: atom_id res chain seq x y z
N ALA A 1 -42.52 75.68 -7.44
CA ALA A 1 -43.69 74.94 -6.93
C ALA A 1 -43.87 73.68 -7.78
N ALA A 2 -43.34 72.54 -7.34
CA ALA A 2 -43.57 71.22 -7.93
C ALA A 2 -43.38 70.19 -6.82
N ALA A 3 -44.48 69.67 -6.29
CA ALA A 3 -44.49 68.66 -5.23
C ALA A 3 -44.50 67.27 -5.88
N HIS A 4 -43.38 66.55 -5.75
CA HIS A 4 -43.27 65.15 -6.14
C HIS A 4 -43.79 64.28 -4.97
N MET A 5 -45.01 63.74 -5.11
CA MET A 5 -45.55 62.72 -4.22
C MET A 5 -44.98 61.35 -4.60
N ILE A 6 -44.16 60.77 -3.72
CA ILE A 6 -43.73 59.37 -3.80
C ILE A 6 -44.82 58.52 -3.12
N LYS A 7 -45.55 57.72 -3.91
CA LYS A 7 -46.45 56.69 -3.40
C LYS A 7 -45.61 55.47 -2.99
N LEU A 8 -45.47 55.23 -1.68
CA LEU A 8 -44.98 53.96 -1.15
C LEU A 8 -46.08 52.90 -1.27
N ASN A 9 -45.82 51.88 -2.08
CA ASN A 9 -46.70 50.76 -2.35
C ASN A 9 -46.42 49.66 -1.31
N THR A 10 -47.10 49.70 -0.16
CA THR A 10 -47.13 48.61 0.81
C THR A 10 -48.15 47.56 0.38
N ARG A 11 -47.75 46.65 -0.51
CA ARG A 11 -48.52 45.43 -0.81
C ARG A 11 -47.65 44.20 -0.67
N SER A 12 -48.11 43.32 0.22
CA SER A 12 -47.90 41.87 0.23
C SER A 12 -46.46 41.36 0.47
N GLY A 13 -46.05 41.38 1.74
CA GLY A 13 -44.95 40.58 2.27
C GLY A 13 -45.44 39.49 3.25
N LYS A 14 -46.65 38.94 3.07
CA LYS A 14 -47.23 37.93 3.97
C LYS A 14 -47.16 36.48 3.45
N GLU A 15 -46.58 36.24 2.27
CA GLU A 15 -46.54 34.90 1.64
C GLU A 15 -45.12 34.43 1.26
N ALA A 16 -44.09 34.93 1.93
CA ALA A 16 -42.70 34.46 1.73
C ALA A 16 -42.01 34.01 3.02
N ILE A 17 -42.79 33.68 4.06
CA ILE A 17 -42.33 32.91 5.22
C ILE A 17 -43.12 31.60 5.26
N SER A 18 -43.27 30.95 4.10
CA SER A 18 -43.20 29.48 4.08
C SER A 18 -41.72 29.14 4.31
N ARG A 19 -41.25 29.40 5.54
CA ARG A 19 -40.03 28.77 6.04
C ARG A 19 -40.23 27.32 5.72
N ALA A 20 -39.31 26.74 4.94
CA ALA A 20 -39.17 25.32 4.80
C ALA A 20 -39.16 24.74 6.21
N PHE A 21 -40.34 24.37 6.71
CA PHE A 21 -40.50 23.53 7.86
C PHE A 21 -39.94 22.21 7.35
N ILE A 22 -38.62 22.05 7.47
CA ILE A 22 -37.94 20.78 7.21
C ILE A 22 -38.65 19.79 8.12
N GLN A 23 -39.62 19.05 7.60
CA GLN A 23 -40.32 18.02 8.35
C GLN A 23 -39.26 17.00 8.69
N ALA A 24 -38.74 17.05 9.92
CA ALA A 24 -37.95 15.96 10.46
C ALA A 24 -38.87 14.74 10.46
N GLU A 25 -38.60 13.77 9.59
CA GLU A 25 -39.39 12.55 9.49
C GLU A 25 -39.15 11.64 10.71
N SER A 26 -38.04 11.85 11.42
CA SER A 26 -37.66 11.07 12.60
C SER A 26 -37.06 11.91 13.72
N CYS A 27 -37.04 11.35 14.94
CA CYS A 27 -36.35 11.94 16.08
C CYS A 27 -34.84 12.15 15.81
N LEU A 28 -34.21 11.25 15.04
CA LEU A 28 -32.76 11.29 14.81
C LEU A 28 -32.31 12.48 13.97
N ASP A 29 -33.24 13.12 13.24
CA ASP A 29 -32.99 14.31 12.44
C ASP A 29 -32.96 15.61 13.27
N ILE A 30 -33.42 15.53 14.52
CA ILE A 30 -33.47 16.66 15.45
C ILE A 30 -32.12 16.74 16.18
N THR A 31 -31.28 17.69 15.78
CA THR A 31 -29.93 17.92 16.33
C THR A 31 -29.84 19.10 17.30
N ASP A 32 -30.99 19.65 17.70
CA ASP A 32 -31.12 20.72 18.68
C ASP A 32 -31.91 20.24 19.90
N ARG A 33 -31.38 20.54 21.10
CA ARG A 33 -31.95 20.06 22.36
C ARG A 33 -33.34 20.64 22.62
N GLN A 34 -33.53 21.94 22.44
CA GLN A 34 -34.82 22.58 22.67
C GLN A 34 -35.88 22.02 21.73
N THR A 35 -35.54 21.87 20.45
CA THR A 35 -36.42 21.27 19.45
C THR A 35 -36.77 19.82 19.77
N CYS A 36 -35.85 19.07 20.40
CA CYS A 36 -36.10 17.70 20.86
C CYS A 36 -37.09 17.65 22.03
N GLU A 37 -36.95 18.54 23.02
CA GLU A 37 -37.86 18.66 24.16
C GLU A 37 -39.28 19.03 23.70
N ASP A 38 -39.38 19.87 22.66
CA ASP A 38 -40.65 20.30 22.07
C ASP A 38 -41.08 19.46 20.84
N ALA A 39 -40.42 18.33 20.54
CA ALA A 39 -40.59 17.61 19.28
C ALA A 39 -42.03 17.15 19.00
N GLN A 40 -42.75 16.74 20.04
CA GLN A 40 -44.15 16.33 19.91
C GLN A 40 -45.05 17.51 19.47
N MET A 41 -44.79 18.71 20.01
CA MET A 41 -45.56 19.91 19.70
C MET A 41 -45.15 20.51 18.35
N LEU A 42 -43.85 20.61 18.09
CA LEU A 42 -43.31 21.29 16.91
C LEU A 42 -43.34 20.42 15.65
N ARG A 43 -43.23 19.10 15.79
CA ARG A 43 -43.00 18.17 14.68
C ARG A 43 -43.98 16.98 14.65
N GLY A 44 -44.78 16.78 15.69
CA GLY A 44 -45.71 15.66 15.78
C GLY A 44 -45.04 14.30 15.99
N VAL A 45 -43.73 14.27 16.28
CA VAL A 45 -42.98 13.02 16.52
C VAL A 45 -42.78 12.78 18.02
N SER A 46 -43.00 11.52 18.45
CA SER A 46 -42.85 11.13 19.85
C SER A 46 -41.46 10.53 20.10
N CYS A 47 -40.60 11.30 20.75
CA CYS A 47 -39.22 10.90 21.05
C CYS A 47 -39.07 10.41 22.50
N ALA A 48 -38.00 9.67 22.77
CA ALA A 48 -37.56 9.32 24.12
C ALA A 48 -36.98 10.54 24.86
N GLY A 49 -36.26 11.39 24.14
CA GLY A 49 -35.63 12.61 24.67
C GLY A 49 -34.27 12.89 24.03
N TRP A 50 -33.54 13.85 24.60
CA TRP A 50 -32.23 14.26 24.10
C TRP A 50 -31.15 13.23 24.46
N GLY A 51 -30.37 12.80 23.48
CA GLY A 51 -29.30 11.80 23.63
C GLY A 51 -27.89 12.40 23.67
N GLY A 52 -27.74 13.72 23.77
CA GLY A 52 -26.45 14.40 23.84
C GLY A 52 -26.14 15.24 22.60
N ASN A 53 -26.25 14.64 21.40
CA ASN A 53 -26.05 15.33 20.12
C ASN A 53 -27.26 15.30 19.18
N ARG A 54 -28.29 14.52 19.51
CA ARG A 54 -29.54 14.40 18.76
C ARG A 54 -30.67 13.87 19.63
N CYS A 55 -31.90 14.00 19.17
CA CYS A 55 -33.07 13.41 19.79
C CYS A 55 -33.14 11.91 19.49
N LEU A 56 -33.56 11.11 20.47
CA LEU A 56 -33.63 9.66 20.36
C LEU A 56 -35.08 9.19 20.23
N PRO A 57 -35.39 8.22 19.34
CA PRO A 57 -36.71 7.58 19.32
C PRO A 57 -36.92 6.68 20.55
N ARG A 58 -38.18 6.37 20.88
CA ARG A 58 -38.50 5.41 21.95
C ARG A 58 -37.96 4.02 21.62
N GLY A 59 -37.32 3.38 22.59
CA GLY A 59 -36.64 2.10 22.40
C GLY A 59 -35.30 2.20 21.67
N ALA A 60 -34.74 3.40 21.49
CA ALA A 60 -33.40 3.59 20.96
C ALA A 60 -32.36 2.79 21.78
N PRO A 61 -31.36 2.19 21.13
CA PRO A 61 -30.27 1.52 21.82
C PRO A 61 -29.36 2.53 22.54
N ALA A 62 -28.77 2.13 23.67
CA ALA A 62 -27.97 3.03 24.50
C ALA A 62 -26.76 3.62 23.76
N PHE A 63 -26.18 2.92 22.79
CA PHE A 63 -25.01 3.41 22.04
C PHE A 63 -25.27 4.70 21.25
N LEU A 64 -26.52 5.13 21.08
CA LEU A 64 -26.87 6.42 20.49
C LEU A 64 -26.78 7.60 21.48
N ILE A 65 -26.65 7.32 22.78
CA ILE A 65 -26.41 8.34 23.80
C ILE A 65 -24.93 8.70 23.76
N SER A 66 -24.66 9.98 23.49
CA SER A 66 -23.32 10.58 23.28
C SER A 66 -22.92 11.54 24.39
N ASP A 67 -23.73 11.65 25.44
CA ASP A 67 -23.46 12.45 26.64
C ASP A 67 -23.38 11.54 27.87
N ALA A 68 -22.34 11.74 28.68
CA ALA A 68 -22.04 10.89 29.82
C ALA A 68 -23.07 11.03 30.96
N ASP A 69 -23.56 12.24 31.22
CA ASP A 69 -24.55 12.49 32.27
C ASP A 69 -25.91 11.91 31.89
N ILE A 70 -26.28 12.01 30.62
CA ILE A 70 -27.48 11.36 30.07
C ILE A 70 -27.33 9.84 30.11
N CYS A 71 -26.15 9.30 29.79
CA CYS A 71 -25.89 7.86 29.88
C CYS A 71 -26.05 7.33 31.31
N GLN A 72 -25.53 8.06 32.31
CA GLN A 72 -25.64 7.71 33.72
C GLN A 72 -27.11 7.68 34.21
N GLN A 73 -27.98 8.44 33.55
CA GLN A 73 -29.41 8.56 33.88
C GLN A 73 -30.31 7.98 32.76
N SER A 74 -29.77 7.15 31.87
CA SER A 74 -30.45 6.78 30.62
C SER A 74 -31.77 6.05 30.87
N TYR A 75 -31.83 5.25 31.93
CA TYR A 75 -33.05 4.52 32.28
C TYR A 75 -34.13 5.44 32.85
N THR A 76 -33.77 6.35 33.75
CA THR A 76 -34.74 7.25 34.39
C THR A 76 -35.20 8.37 33.45
N GLN A 77 -34.31 8.91 32.62
CA GLN A 77 -34.64 10.00 31.69
C GLN A 77 -35.27 9.50 30.39
N LEU A 78 -34.78 8.39 29.84
CA LEU A 78 -35.12 7.97 28.46
C LEU A 78 -35.77 6.58 28.39
N GLY A 79 -35.83 5.84 29.50
CA GLY A 79 -36.26 4.43 29.50
C GLY A 79 -35.29 3.49 28.79
N ILE A 80 -34.02 3.90 28.60
CA ILE A 80 -33.01 3.15 27.86
C ILE A 80 -32.06 2.48 28.84
N HIS A 81 -31.99 1.14 28.80
CA HIS A 81 -31.05 0.37 29.61
C HIS A 81 -29.62 0.51 29.09
N SER A 82 -28.72 0.93 29.96
CA SER A 82 -27.27 0.95 29.72
C SER A 82 -26.53 0.21 30.83
N ILE A 83 -25.30 -0.21 30.52
CA ILE A 83 -24.39 -0.81 31.53
C ILE A 83 -23.29 0.17 31.99
N GLY A 84 -23.21 1.36 31.38
CA GLY A 84 -22.25 2.40 31.76
C GLY A 84 -21.80 3.25 30.58
N TRP A 85 -21.02 4.30 30.86
CA TRP A 85 -20.43 5.18 29.83
C TRP A 85 -19.12 4.61 29.31
N GLY A 86 -18.98 4.40 28.01
CA GLY A 86 -17.78 3.82 27.38
C GLY A 86 -16.70 4.82 26.98
N GLY A 87 -16.86 6.11 27.32
CA GLY A 87 -15.93 7.18 26.96
C GLY A 87 -16.44 8.09 25.84
N SER A 88 -17.10 7.52 24.82
CA SER A 88 -17.69 8.28 23.71
C SER A 88 -19.17 8.01 23.47
N LYS A 89 -19.67 6.89 24.01
CA LYS A 89 -21.07 6.47 23.91
C LYS A 89 -21.45 5.60 25.11
N CYS A 90 -22.75 5.47 25.35
CA CYS A 90 -23.27 4.59 26.37
C CYS A 90 -23.21 3.11 25.93
N LEU A 91 -22.85 2.21 26.85
CA LEU A 91 -22.66 0.80 26.56
C LEU A 91 -23.95 0.00 26.80
N THR A 92 -24.14 -1.06 26.02
CA THR A 92 -25.20 -2.06 26.16
C THR A 92 -24.62 -3.40 26.61
N LYS A 93 -25.47 -4.40 26.90
CA LYS A 93 -25.02 -5.75 27.28
C LYS A 93 -24.23 -6.47 26.19
N GLU A 94 -24.42 -6.06 24.94
CA GLU A 94 -23.76 -6.58 23.75
C GLU A 94 -22.47 -5.81 23.40
N SER A 95 -22.11 -4.79 24.19
CA SER A 95 -20.88 -4.04 23.98
C SER A 95 -19.64 -4.90 24.17
N SER A 96 -18.61 -4.60 23.38
CA SER A 96 -17.32 -5.26 23.35
C SER A 96 -16.24 -4.41 24.02
N CYS A 97 -15.05 -4.96 24.22
CA CYS A 97 -13.90 -4.21 24.74
C CYS A 97 -13.58 -2.97 23.89
N ASN A 98 -13.67 -3.09 22.56
CA ASN A 98 -13.34 -1.99 21.65
C ASN A 98 -14.29 -0.79 21.78
N ASP A 99 -15.45 -0.96 22.43
CA ASP A 99 -16.38 0.14 22.72
C ASP A 99 -15.94 0.99 23.93
N ILE A 100 -14.95 0.53 24.70
CA ILE A 100 -14.39 1.24 25.85
C ILE A 100 -13.18 2.05 25.39
N THR A 101 -13.30 3.37 25.43
CA THR A 101 -12.30 4.35 24.95
C THR A 101 -11.64 5.14 26.09
N TRP A 102 -11.88 4.76 27.35
CA TRP A 102 -11.28 5.36 28.53
C TRP A 102 -10.38 4.35 29.28
N PRO A 103 -9.09 4.67 29.52
CA PRO A 103 -8.13 3.72 30.10
C PRO A 103 -8.57 3.17 31.47
N HIS A 104 -8.93 4.06 32.40
CA HIS A 104 -9.33 3.67 33.76
C HIS A 104 -10.61 2.81 33.81
N LEU A 105 -11.45 2.90 32.77
CA LEU A 105 -12.63 2.05 32.66
C LEU A 105 -12.29 0.68 32.09
N CYS A 106 -11.28 0.60 31.23
CA CYS A 106 -10.76 -0.66 30.71
C CYS A 106 -10.18 -1.52 31.84
N ASP A 107 -9.39 -0.94 32.74
CA ASP A 107 -8.81 -1.66 33.90
C ASP A 107 -9.88 -2.25 34.83
N ASP A 108 -11.01 -1.56 34.96
CA ASP A 108 -12.14 -1.96 35.80
C ASP A 108 -13.28 -2.64 35.01
N SER A 109 -13.11 -2.95 33.72
CA SER A 109 -14.22 -3.30 32.82
C SER A 109 -14.99 -4.52 33.30
N SER A 110 -14.29 -5.52 33.83
CA SER A 110 -14.88 -6.76 34.35
C SER A 110 -15.77 -6.49 35.58
N LYS A 111 -15.33 -5.57 36.46
CA LYS A 111 -16.03 -5.26 37.71
C LYS A 111 -17.18 -4.26 37.51
N LYS A 112 -16.96 -3.21 36.71
CA LYS A 112 -17.92 -2.12 36.51
C LYS A 112 -18.94 -2.42 35.41
N LEU A 113 -18.52 -3.09 34.33
CA LEU A 113 -19.33 -3.28 33.13
C LEU A 113 -19.68 -4.76 32.89
N GLY A 114 -19.02 -5.70 33.58
CA GLY A 114 -19.18 -7.14 33.32
C GLY A 114 -18.52 -7.61 32.00
N ILE A 115 -17.65 -6.80 31.39
CA ILE A 115 -16.97 -7.11 30.13
C ILE A 115 -15.52 -7.49 30.45
N LYS A 116 -15.10 -8.70 30.07
CA LYS A 116 -13.71 -9.15 30.26
C LYS A 116 -12.83 -8.69 29.10
N CYS A 117 -11.87 -7.84 29.40
CA CYS A 117 -10.92 -7.31 28.42
C CYS A 117 -9.49 -7.71 28.79
N ALA A 118 -8.61 -7.72 27.79
CA ALA A 118 -7.19 -7.96 27.96
C ALA A 118 -6.50 -6.76 28.63
N GLY A 119 -6.92 -5.55 28.28
CA GLY A 119 -6.36 -4.31 28.81
C GLY A 119 -6.37 -3.19 27.78
N TRP A 120 -5.78 -2.06 28.13
CA TRP A 120 -5.77 -0.86 27.30
C TRP A 120 -4.78 -1.01 26.13
N GLY A 121 -5.20 -0.67 24.92
CA GLY A 121 -4.37 -0.74 23.70
C GLY A 121 -3.74 0.60 23.27
N GLY A 122 -4.00 1.70 23.98
CA GLY A 122 -3.54 3.04 23.59
C GLY A 122 -4.70 3.97 23.18
N SER A 123 -5.66 3.45 22.41
CA SER A 123 -6.85 4.19 21.94
C SER A 123 -8.19 3.58 22.38
N SER A 124 -8.20 2.28 22.68
CA SER A 124 -9.37 1.55 23.12
C SER A 124 -8.95 0.35 23.97
N CYS A 125 -9.89 -0.22 24.71
CA CYS A 125 -9.70 -1.48 25.41
C CYS A 125 -9.70 -2.65 24.40
N LEU A 126 -8.89 -3.68 24.64
CA LEU A 126 -8.70 -4.79 23.73
C LEU A 126 -9.31 -6.09 24.28
N SER A 127 -9.80 -6.95 23.40
CA SER A 127 -10.16 -8.33 23.75
C SER A 127 -8.92 -9.22 23.85
N ALA A 128 -9.05 -10.40 24.48
CA ALA A 128 -7.94 -11.34 24.67
C ALA A 128 -7.37 -11.92 23.36
N ASP A 129 -8.15 -11.90 22.29
CA ASP A 129 -7.82 -12.35 20.94
C ASP A 129 -7.57 -11.18 19.97
N ALA A 130 -7.44 -9.95 20.48
CA ALA A 130 -7.21 -8.78 19.66
C ALA A 130 -5.91 -8.88 18.86
N SER A 131 -5.95 -8.37 17.62
CA SER A 131 -4.75 -8.23 16.81
C SER A 131 -3.77 -7.26 17.48
N PRO A 132 -2.45 -7.57 17.48
CA PRO A 132 -1.42 -6.62 17.93
C PRO A 132 -1.51 -5.26 17.23
N THR A 133 -1.99 -5.23 15.99
CA THR A 133 -2.13 -3.98 15.20
C THR A 133 -3.11 -2.96 15.78
N LEU A 134 -3.92 -3.35 16.77
CA LEU A 134 -4.80 -2.45 17.52
C LEU A 134 -4.09 -1.77 18.70
N ILE A 135 -2.86 -2.18 19.03
CA ILE A 135 -2.04 -1.54 20.04
C ILE A 135 -1.35 -0.34 19.37
N THR A 136 -1.71 0.86 19.80
CA THR A 136 -1.26 2.17 19.28
C THR A 136 -0.36 2.92 20.26
N ASP A 137 -0.01 2.29 21.39
CA ASP A 137 0.98 2.81 22.32
C ASP A 137 2.24 1.93 22.30
N LYS A 138 3.42 2.58 22.17
CA LYS A 138 4.70 1.89 22.06
C LYS A 138 5.06 1.10 23.32
N ALA A 139 4.88 1.67 24.50
CA ALA A 139 5.24 1.02 25.76
C ALA A 139 4.36 -0.22 26.01
N ILE A 140 3.07 -0.14 25.62
CA ILE A 140 2.16 -1.27 25.64
C ILE A 140 2.59 -2.34 24.63
N CYS A 141 3.01 -1.94 23.43
CA CYS A 141 3.50 -2.88 22.41
C CYS A 141 4.73 -3.67 22.87
N GLU A 142 5.71 -2.99 23.45
CA GLU A 142 6.94 -3.59 23.99
C GLU A 142 6.68 -4.62 25.10
N ASN A 143 5.55 -4.46 25.81
CA ASN A 143 5.14 -5.33 26.92
C ASN A 143 3.86 -6.12 26.61
N SER A 144 3.43 -6.20 25.35
CA SER A 144 2.08 -6.68 25.00
C SER A 144 1.85 -8.14 25.41
N GLN A 145 2.88 -8.97 25.33
CA GLN A 145 2.83 -10.36 25.76
C GLN A 145 2.64 -10.48 27.28
N ALA A 146 3.28 -9.61 28.07
CA ALA A 146 3.23 -9.66 29.53
C ALA A 146 1.96 -9.00 30.08
N TRP A 147 1.55 -7.87 29.51
CA TRP A 147 0.44 -7.07 30.02
C TRP A 147 -0.91 -7.48 29.46
N LEU A 148 -0.96 -7.84 28.17
CA LEU A 148 -2.21 -8.12 27.47
C LEU A 148 -2.34 -9.59 27.04
N ASN A 149 -1.28 -10.39 27.20
CA ASN A 149 -1.17 -11.72 26.60
C ASN A 149 -1.35 -11.72 25.06
N ILE A 150 -0.98 -10.62 24.41
CA ILE A 150 -1.07 -10.45 22.95
C ILE A 150 0.36 -10.50 22.38
N PRO A 151 0.73 -11.55 21.63
CA PRO A 151 2.07 -11.67 21.08
C PRO A 151 2.30 -10.67 19.95
N SER A 152 3.29 -9.79 20.11
CA SER A 152 3.77 -8.89 19.07
C SER A 152 5.16 -9.29 18.59
N ALA A 153 5.58 -8.72 17.46
CA ALA A 153 6.95 -8.85 16.96
C ALA A 153 7.68 -7.52 16.80
N GLY A 154 7.10 -6.42 17.26
CA GLY A 154 7.78 -5.13 17.29
C GLY A 154 6.83 -3.95 17.12
N TRP A 155 7.39 -2.76 17.03
CA TRP A 155 6.70 -1.49 16.85
C TRP A 155 7.07 -0.90 15.49
N ASP A 156 6.09 -0.46 14.70
CA ASP A 156 6.36 0.10 13.36
C ASP A 156 6.48 1.64 13.31
N GLY A 157 6.41 2.30 14.46
CA GLY A 157 6.33 3.76 14.57
C GLY A 157 4.94 4.28 14.90
N ALA A 158 3.88 3.52 14.60
CA ALA A 158 2.48 3.92 14.83
C ALA A 158 1.61 2.84 15.48
N ARG A 159 1.94 1.55 15.30
CA ARG A 159 1.21 0.41 15.85
C ARG A 159 2.14 -0.78 16.10
N CYS A 160 1.62 -1.74 16.84
CA CYS A 160 2.33 -2.98 17.13
C CYS A 160 2.19 -4.01 16.00
N LEU A 161 3.27 -4.70 15.68
CA LEU A 161 3.35 -5.64 14.57
C LEU A 161 2.96 -7.07 15.00
N PRO A 162 2.21 -7.81 14.16
CA PRO A 162 1.88 -9.20 14.44
C PRO A 162 3.09 -10.12 14.24
N LYS A 163 3.22 -11.18 15.06
CA LYS A 163 4.29 -12.20 14.87
C LYS A 163 4.25 -12.92 13.53
N SER A 164 3.10 -12.93 12.87
CA SER A 164 2.93 -13.51 11.53
C SER A 164 3.34 -12.57 10.40
N MET A 165 3.89 -11.39 10.69
CA MET A 165 4.34 -10.46 9.67
C MET A 165 5.57 -11.03 8.95
N ARG A 166 5.56 -10.98 7.62
CA ARG A 166 6.72 -11.38 6.81
C ARG A 166 7.61 -10.18 6.60
N CYS A 167 8.91 -10.42 6.44
CA CYS A 167 9.88 -9.36 6.20
C CYS A 167 9.50 -8.50 4.99
N ARG A 168 9.06 -9.13 3.90
CA ARG A 168 8.66 -8.41 2.67
C ARG A 168 7.48 -7.45 2.85
N ASP A 169 6.71 -7.58 3.93
CA ASP A 169 5.57 -6.71 4.21
C ASP A 169 6.02 -5.46 5.02
N LEU A 170 7.31 -5.37 5.41
CA LEU A 170 7.94 -4.18 6.02
C LEU A 170 8.47 -3.27 4.89
N ASP A 171 7.92 -2.06 4.81
CA ASP A 171 8.14 -1.11 3.70
C ASP A 171 9.21 -0.05 3.98
N THR A 172 9.72 0.02 5.21
CA THR A 172 10.79 0.93 5.59
C THR A 172 12.00 0.21 6.18
N ARG A 173 13.18 0.80 5.96
CA ARG A 173 14.43 0.33 6.55
C ARG A 173 14.36 0.28 8.09
N LEU A 174 13.82 1.32 8.71
CA LEU A 174 13.69 1.41 10.17
C LEU A 174 12.85 0.25 10.73
N MET A 175 11.71 -0.05 10.09
CA MET A 175 10.87 -1.18 10.50
C MET A 175 11.59 -2.52 10.35
N CYS A 176 12.40 -2.69 9.30
CA CYS A 176 13.21 -3.88 9.12
C CYS A 176 14.30 -4.05 10.19
N GLU A 177 14.95 -2.95 10.57
CA GLU A 177 15.98 -2.91 11.62
C GLU A 177 15.38 -3.19 13.01
N ASP A 178 14.19 -2.64 13.31
CA ASP A 178 13.49 -2.87 14.59
C ASP A 178 12.90 -4.29 14.71
N TYR A 179 12.72 -5.01 13.59
CA TYR A 179 12.25 -6.40 13.53
C TYR A 179 13.42 -7.40 13.62
N GLU A 180 14.38 -7.10 14.50
CA GLU A 180 15.65 -7.82 14.62
C GLU A 180 15.44 -9.29 15.02
N GLY A 181 16.13 -10.20 14.33
CA GLY A 181 16.12 -11.64 14.61
C GLY A 181 15.06 -12.46 13.87
N ALA A 182 14.07 -11.83 13.24
CA ALA A 182 13.13 -12.51 12.35
C ALA A 182 13.44 -12.27 10.86
N CYS A 183 14.12 -11.17 10.53
CA CYS A 183 14.56 -10.83 9.19
C CYS A 183 16.08 -10.82 9.07
N ALA A 184 16.57 -11.09 7.85
CA ALA A 184 17.98 -10.99 7.52
C ALA A 184 18.46 -9.53 7.51
N GLY A 185 17.59 -8.60 7.12
CA GLY A 185 17.88 -7.17 7.10
C GLY A 185 17.39 -6.49 5.82
N TRP A 186 17.70 -5.19 5.69
CA TRP A 186 17.26 -4.37 4.57
C TRP A 186 18.13 -4.60 3.33
N GLY A 187 17.52 -4.98 2.21
CA GLY A 187 18.21 -5.29 0.95
C GLY A 187 18.42 -4.10 0.00
N GLY A 188 18.01 -2.89 0.38
CA GLY A 188 18.04 -1.70 -0.47
C GLY A 188 16.64 -1.16 -0.75
N ASP A 189 15.75 -2.02 -1.26
CA ASP A 189 14.36 -1.67 -1.59
C ASP A 189 13.31 -2.39 -0.72
N SER A 190 13.70 -3.48 -0.06
CA SER A 190 12.80 -4.29 0.75
C SER A 190 13.53 -4.99 1.88
N CYS A 191 12.80 -5.34 2.95
CA CYS A 191 13.32 -6.17 4.02
C CYS A 191 13.33 -7.66 3.62
N LEU A 192 14.44 -8.34 3.86
CA LEU A 192 14.71 -9.70 3.39
C LEU A 192 14.60 -10.74 4.51
N GLU A 193 14.13 -11.93 4.16
CA GLU A 193 14.12 -13.11 5.05
C GLU A 193 15.49 -13.81 5.01
N HIS A 194 15.83 -14.55 6.07
CA HIS A 194 17.03 -15.40 6.06
C HIS A 194 16.97 -16.44 4.93
N GLY A 195 18.07 -16.56 4.17
CA GLY A 195 18.13 -17.44 3.01
C GLY A 195 17.43 -16.88 1.75
N SER A 196 17.03 -15.60 1.75
CA SER A 196 16.53 -14.94 0.55
C SER A 196 17.52 -14.99 -0.61
N SER A 197 17.01 -14.94 -1.84
CA SER A 197 17.85 -14.84 -3.03
C SER A 197 18.68 -13.54 -3.03
N PRO A 198 19.98 -13.58 -3.36
CA PRO A 198 20.80 -12.38 -3.49
C PRO A 198 20.26 -11.42 -4.56
N ALA A 199 19.50 -11.89 -5.56
CA ALA A 199 18.90 -11.05 -6.59
C ALA A 199 17.87 -10.03 -6.06
N LEU A 200 17.44 -10.17 -4.81
CA LEU A 200 16.58 -9.21 -4.10
C LEU A 200 17.36 -8.08 -3.42
N ILE A 201 18.70 -8.15 -3.39
CA ILE A 201 19.55 -7.08 -2.87
C ILE A 201 19.80 -6.07 -3.99
N ALA A 202 19.26 -4.87 -3.84
CA ALA A 202 19.33 -3.76 -4.80
C ALA A 202 20.38 -2.68 -4.43
N ASP A 203 21.02 -2.79 -3.26
CA ASP A 203 22.12 -1.91 -2.86
C ASP A 203 23.48 -2.59 -3.06
N ALA A 204 24.37 -1.94 -3.82
CA ALA A 204 25.69 -2.47 -4.15
C ALA A 204 26.60 -2.62 -2.92
N ASN A 205 26.54 -1.68 -1.97
CA ASN A 205 27.34 -1.75 -0.73
C ASN A 205 26.89 -2.94 0.13
N ILE A 206 25.57 -3.16 0.22
CA ILE A 206 25.00 -4.31 0.93
C ILE A 206 25.39 -5.61 0.22
N CYS A 207 25.33 -5.65 -1.11
CA CYS A 207 25.71 -6.82 -1.90
C CYS A 207 27.16 -7.27 -1.62
N THR A 208 28.12 -6.34 -1.62
CA THR A 208 29.54 -6.68 -1.37
C THR A 208 29.81 -7.30 0.00
N LYS A 209 28.90 -7.12 0.95
CA LYS A 209 28.97 -7.66 2.32
C LYS A 209 27.76 -8.52 2.66
N SER A 210 27.04 -9.06 1.67
CA SER A 210 25.73 -9.69 1.89
C SER A 210 25.81 -10.91 2.81
N GLN A 211 26.90 -11.68 2.73
CA GLN A 211 27.13 -12.83 3.58
C GLN A 211 27.37 -12.44 5.05
N GLU A 212 28.07 -11.32 5.29
CA GLU A 212 28.36 -10.81 6.63
C GLU A 212 27.14 -10.09 7.23
N LEU A 213 26.50 -9.22 6.45
CA LEU A 213 25.41 -8.37 6.91
C LEU A 213 24.07 -9.11 7.00
N LEU A 214 23.78 -9.98 6.04
CA LEU A 214 22.44 -10.59 5.88
C LEU A 214 22.48 -12.12 5.96
N GLY A 215 23.66 -12.75 5.99
CA GLY A 215 23.80 -14.20 5.84
C GLY A 215 23.39 -14.72 4.47
N ILE A 216 23.32 -13.86 3.45
CA ILE A 216 22.90 -14.21 2.09
C ILE A 216 24.16 -14.34 1.21
N PRO A 217 24.50 -15.54 0.71
CA PRO A 217 25.67 -15.73 -0.14
C PRO A 217 25.47 -15.05 -1.50
N SER A 218 26.48 -14.33 -1.96
CA SER A 218 26.53 -13.73 -3.29
C SER A 218 27.91 -13.89 -3.91
N ILE A 219 27.96 -13.91 -5.25
CA ILE A 219 29.22 -13.91 -6.01
C ILE A 219 29.67 -12.48 -6.37
N GLY A 220 28.83 -11.47 -6.12
CA GLY A 220 29.14 -10.06 -6.34
C GLY A 220 28.00 -9.26 -6.95
N TRP A 221 28.28 -7.99 -7.23
CA TRP A 221 27.31 -7.05 -7.80
C TRP A 221 27.22 -7.21 -9.32
N GLY A 222 26.00 -7.37 -9.85
CA GLY A 222 25.73 -7.51 -11.27
C GLY A 222 25.44 -6.20 -12.00
N GLY A 223 25.49 -5.05 -11.34
CA GLY A 223 25.19 -3.73 -11.92
C GLY A 223 23.89 -3.11 -11.41
N SER A 224 22.85 -3.94 -11.19
CA SER A 224 21.56 -3.49 -10.66
C SER A 224 21.04 -4.32 -9.48
N ARG A 225 21.62 -5.50 -9.26
CA ARG A 225 21.27 -6.42 -8.18
C ARG A 225 22.44 -7.35 -7.88
N CYS A 226 22.41 -7.96 -6.70
CA CYS A 226 23.42 -8.92 -6.30
C CYS A 226 23.22 -10.27 -7.01
N LEU A 227 24.32 -10.95 -7.32
CA LEU A 227 24.32 -12.20 -8.07
C LEU A 227 24.54 -13.41 -7.16
N GLY A 228 23.78 -14.48 -7.39
CA GLY A 228 23.94 -15.76 -6.70
C GLY A 228 24.94 -16.69 -7.36
N ALA A 229 25.20 -17.84 -6.74
CA ALA A 229 26.11 -18.85 -7.29
C ALA A 229 25.61 -19.47 -8.62
N ASP A 230 24.31 -19.32 -8.91
CA ASP A 230 23.64 -19.73 -10.14
C ASP A 230 23.57 -18.62 -11.19
N ALA A 231 24.21 -17.46 -10.97
CA ALA A 231 24.19 -16.36 -11.92
C ALA A 231 24.94 -16.69 -13.22
N HIS A 232 24.49 -16.08 -14.30
CA HIS A 232 25.01 -16.25 -15.66
C HIS A 232 25.46 -14.90 -16.22
N CYS A 233 26.21 -14.90 -17.33
CA CYS A 233 26.69 -13.65 -17.94
C CYS A 233 25.54 -12.67 -18.28
N HIS A 234 24.38 -13.17 -18.69
CA HIS A 234 23.26 -12.31 -19.04
C HIS A 234 22.59 -11.61 -17.84
N ASP A 235 22.98 -11.97 -16.61
CA ASP A 235 22.54 -11.30 -15.38
C ASP A 235 23.43 -10.09 -15.02
N VAL A 236 24.57 -9.93 -15.69
CA VAL A 236 25.47 -8.78 -15.50
C VAL A 236 25.00 -7.64 -16.39
N ALA A 237 24.38 -6.64 -15.79
CA ALA A 237 23.78 -5.47 -16.44
C ALA A 237 24.68 -4.22 -16.42
N ASP A 238 25.93 -4.33 -15.96
CA ASP A 238 26.92 -3.27 -16.02
C ASP A 238 28.10 -3.64 -16.93
N ARG A 239 28.50 -2.71 -17.79
CA ARG A 239 29.55 -2.94 -18.79
C ARG A 239 30.94 -3.11 -18.16
N GLU A 240 31.29 -2.29 -17.18
CA GLU A 240 32.60 -2.34 -16.53
C GLU A 240 32.76 -3.61 -15.68
N ILE A 241 31.65 -4.11 -15.12
CA ILE A 241 31.61 -5.40 -14.45
C ILE A 241 31.75 -6.53 -15.48
N CYS A 242 31.03 -6.45 -16.61
CA CYS A 242 31.12 -7.42 -17.70
C CYS A 242 32.54 -7.58 -18.26
N GLU A 243 33.27 -6.47 -18.47
CA GLU A 243 34.63 -6.47 -19.01
C GLU A 243 35.67 -7.18 -18.11
N GLY A 244 35.35 -7.43 -16.82
CA GLY A 244 36.18 -8.18 -15.89
C GLY A 244 35.41 -9.25 -15.10
N ALA A 245 34.35 -9.81 -15.70
CA ALA A 245 33.43 -10.71 -15.00
C ALA A 245 34.08 -12.03 -14.56
N ASP A 246 35.13 -12.48 -15.26
CA ASP A 246 35.90 -13.68 -14.92
C ASP A 246 36.65 -13.51 -13.59
N VAL A 247 37.30 -12.36 -13.40
CA VAL A 247 38.04 -12.04 -12.18
C VAL A 247 37.11 -11.57 -11.06
N LYS A 248 36.13 -10.72 -11.37
CA LYS A 248 35.25 -10.10 -10.37
C LYS A 248 34.16 -11.05 -9.86
N LEU A 249 33.62 -11.90 -10.73
CA LEU A 249 32.43 -12.72 -10.45
C LEU A 249 32.66 -14.22 -10.69
N GLY A 250 33.80 -14.62 -11.28
CA GLY A 250 34.01 -16.01 -11.70
C GLY A 250 33.17 -16.43 -12.92
N LEU A 251 32.65 -15.47 -13.70
CA LEU A 251 31.81 -15.73 -14.88
C LEU A 251 32.60 -15.62 -16.17
N HIS A 252 32.61 -16.68 -16.99
CA HIS A 252 33.28 -16.70 -18.29
C HIS A 252 32.46 -16.03 -19.38
N CYS A 253 32.47 -14.70 -19.38
CA CYS A 253 31.75 -13.90 -20.36
C CYS A 253 32.63 -13.49 -21.53
N VAL A 254 32.02 -13.36 -22.71
CA VAL A 254 32.74 -13.13 -23.98
C VAL A 254 32.65 -11.69 -24.49
N GLY A 255 31.73 -10.89 -23.93
CA GLY A 255 31.63 -9.48 -24.30
C GLY A 255 30.32 -8.83 -23.86
N TRP A 256 30.23 -7.52 -24.10
CA TRP A 256 29.05 -6.72 -23.78
C TRP A 256 28.03 -6.77 -24.90
N GLY A 257 26.77 -7.09 -24.58
CA GLY A 257 25.66 -7.15 -25.52
C GLY A 257 24.87 -5.86 -25.65
N GLY A 258 25.29 -4.76 -25.03
CA GLY A 258 24.59 -3.48 -25.05
C GLY A 258 23.78 -3.20 -23.78
N ASN A 259 23.10 -4.22 -23.25
CA ASN A 259 22.36 -4.14 -21.97
C ASN A 259 22.84 -5.11 -20.90
N ASN A 260 23.35 -6.28 -21.31
CA ASN A 260 23.87 -7.31 -20.42
C ASN A 260 25.14 -7.92 -21.01
N CYS A 261 25.90 -8.63 -20.19
CA CYS A 261 27.04 -9.41 -20.64
C CYS A 261 26.59 -10.66 -21.42
N LEU A 262 27.44 -11.13 -22.32
CA LEU A 262 27.18 -12.25 -23.21
C LEU A 262 28.06 -13.43 -22.83
N ALA A 263 27.52 -14.63 -23.00
CA ALA A 263 28.29 -15.88 -22.93
C ALA A 263 28.53 -16.41 -24.36
N HIS A 264 29.47 -17.34 -24.49
CA HIS A 264 29.64 -18.06 -25.75
C HIS A 264 28.34 -18.81 -26.11
N GLY A 265 27.87 -18.67 -27.35
CA GLY A 265 26.62 -19.26 -27.81
C GLY A 265 25.35 -18.45 -27.47
N SER A 266 25.46 -17.29 -26.81
CA SER A 266 24.31 -16.41 -26.56
C SER A 266 23.54 -16.11 -27.85
N PRO A 267 22.19 -16.06 -27.82
CA PRO A 267 21.39 -15.73 -28.99
C PRO A 267 21.71 -14.32 -29.51
N LEU A 268 21.69 -14.15 -30.83
CA LEU A 268 22.06 -12.87 -31.46
C LEU A 268 21.05 -11.76 -31.15
N SER A 269 19.83 -12.12 -30.78
CA SER A 269 18.80 -11.19 -30.29
C SER A 269 19.22 -10.41 -29.03
N LEU A 270 20.17 -10.92 -28.25
CA LEU A 270 20.76 -10.23 -27.08
C LEU A 270 21.91 -9.28 -27.45
N VAL A 271 22.42 -9.33 -28.68
CA VAL A 271 23.47 -8.42 -29.16
C VAL A 271 22.82 -7.14 -29.67
N LYS A 272 22.85 -6.08 -28.85
CA LYS A 272 22.29 -4.75 -29.12
C LYS A 272 23.33 -3.72 -29.57
N ASP A 273 24.59 -4.13 -29.74
CA ASP A 273 25.67 -3.29 -30.26
C ASP A 273 25.99 -3.67 -31.73
N PRO A 274 25.94 -2.74 -32.69
CA PRO A 274 26.21 -3.02 -34.10
C PRO A 274 27.64 -3.49 -34.40
N ASP A 275 28.64 -3.05 -33.64
CA ASP A 275 30.04 -3.45 -33.85
C ASP A 275 30.30 -4.85 -33.26
N VAL A 276 29.65 -5.19 -32.14
CA VAL A 276 29.61 -6.58 -31.63
C VAL A 276 28.88 -7.48 -32.63
N CYS A 277 27.79 -7.02 -33.23
CA CYS A 277 27.07 -7.77 -34.24
C CYS A 277 27.92 -8.08 -35.48
N ARG A 278 28.71 -7.11 -35.95
CA ARG A 278 29.62 -7.32 -37.10
C ARG A 278 30.67 -8.40 -36.80
N ASN A 279 31.06 -8.56 -35.55
CA ASN A 279 32.05 -9.52 -35.08
C ASN A 279 31.43 -10.69 -34.31
N SER A 280 30.13 -10.98 -34.50
CA SER A 280 29.38 -11.91 -33.65
C SER A 280 29.95 -13.32 -33.66
N LEU A 281 30.51 -13.77 -34.79
CA LEU A 281 31.13 -15.10 -34.88
C LEU A 281 32.36 -15.22 -33.98
N ALA A 282 33.18 -14.16 -33.91
CA ALA A 282 34.38 -14.14 -33.08
C ALA A 282 34.07 -13.95 -31.59
N ILE A 283 33.02 -13.17 -31.28
CA ILE A 283 32.67 -12.82 -29.90
C ILE A 283 31.76 -13.88 -29.28
N VAL A 284 30.59 -14.14 -29.86
CA VAL A 284 29.58 -15.06 -29.31
C VAL A 284 29.53 -16.43 -29.98
N GLY A 285 30.40 -16.70 -30.96
CA GLY A 285 30.43 -18.00 -31.65
C GLY A 285 29.28 -18.24 -32.62
N LYS A 286 28.47 -17.21 -32.95
CA LYS A 286 27.33 -17.31 -33.87
C LYS A 286 27.47 -16.35 -35.05
N SER A 287 27.23 -16.85 -36.25
CA SER A 287 27.22 -16.03 -37.47
C SER A 287 25.92 -15.24 -37.59
N SER A 288 26.04 -13.93 -37.75
CA SER A 288 24.93 -13.00 -37.98
C SER A 288 24.65 -12.77 -39.47
N MET A 289 23.39 -12.47 -39.81
CA MET A 289 23.05 -11.89 -41.13
C MET A 289 23.38 -10.39 -41.22
N GLY A 290 23.53 -9.73 -40.09
CA GLY A 290 23.83 -8.32 -39.95
C GLY A 290 22.97 -7.64 -38.89
N TRP A 291 23.04 -6.31 -38.84
CA TRP A 291 22.30 -5.49 -37.88
C TRP A 291 20.87 -5.24 -38.36
N GLY A 292 19.87 -5.67 -37.60
CA GLY A 292 18.44 -5.47 -37.90
C GLY A 292 17.89 -4.11 -37.49
N GLY A 293 18.67 -3.30 -36.78
CA GLY A 293 18.26 -1.97 -36.31
C GLY A 293 18.21 -1.85 -34.79
N SER A 294 17.76 -2.91 -34.11
CA SER A 294 17.68 -3.01 -32.65
C SER A 294 18.45 -4.18 -32.07
N HIS A 295 18.82 -5.16 -32.90
CA HIS A 295 19.60 -6.32 -32.50
C HIS A 295 20.30 -6.93 -33.72
N CYS A 296 21.18 -7.88 -33.43
CA CYS A 296 21.87 -8.68 -34.41
C CYS A 296 20.98 -9.83 -34.90
N MET A 297 20.83 -10.01 -36.20
CA MET A 297 19.84 -10.94 -36.75
C MET A 297 20.38 -12.36 -36.95
N GLU A 298 19.60 -13.36 -36.52
CA GLU A 298 19.82 -14.78 -36.81
C GLU A 298 19.37 -15.15 -38.24
N LYS A 299 19.84 -16.29 -38.77
CA LYS A 299 19.63 -16.68 -40.19
C LYS A 299 18.19 -16.99 -40.57
N ASP A 300 17.35 -17.32 -39.59
CA ASP A 300 15.95 -17.69 -39.72
C ASP A 300 14.99 -16.52 -39.44
N GLU A 301 15.52 -15.36 -39.07
CA GLU A 301 14.71 -14.17 -38.86
C GLU A 301 14.27 -13.53 -40.18
N SER A 302 13.07 -12.93 -40.17
CA SER A 302 12.41 -12.39 -41.34
C SER A 302 12.37 -10.85 -41.34
N CYS A 303 11.68 -10.25 -42.31
CA CYS A 303 11.61 -8.80 -42.43
C CYS A 303 11.03 -8.11 -41.20
N SER A 304 10.12 -8.77 -40.48
CA SER A 304 9.50 -8.21 -39.26
C SER A 304 10.50 -7.94 -38.13
N SER A 305 11.66 -8.61 -38.11
CA SER A 305 12.74 -8.34 -37.15
C SER A 305 13.53 -7.06 -37.45
N ILE A 306 13.36 -6.47 -38.65
CA ILE A 306 14.03 -5.22 -39.04
C ILE A 306 13.27 -4.02 -38.49
N THR A 307 13.87 -3.35 -37.51
CA THR A 307 13.29 -2.20 -36.80
C THR A 307 13.77 -0.85 -37.34
N ASN A 308 14.67 -0.83 -38.32
CA ASN A 308 15.20 0.40 -38.90
C ASN A 308 14.78 0.58 -40.37
N LYS A 309 14.10 1.69 -40.68
CA LYS A 309 13.60 2.04 -42.02
C LYS A 309 14.69 2.03 -43.11
N ARG A 310 15.90 2.49 -42.80
CA ARG A 310 17.01 2.51 -43.78
C ARG A 310 17.53 1.11 -44.06
N ILE A 311 17.56 0.26 -43.03
CA ILE A 311 17.97 -1.14 -43.16
C ILE A 311 16.91 -1.89 -43.97
N CYS A 312 15.62 -1.70 -43.69
CA CYS A 312 14.52 -2.30 -44.45
C CYS A 312 14.60 -1.99 -45.94
N LYS A 313 14.78 -0.71 -46.29
CA LYS A 313 14.90 -0.28 -47.70
C LYS A 313 16.09 -0.90 -48.44
N ASN A 314 17.10 -1.39 -47.72
CA ASN A 314 18.31 -2.00 -48.29
C ASN A 314 18.53 -3.44 -47.80
N SER A 315 17.48 -4.12 -47.31
CA SER A 315 17.59 -5.38 -46.59
C SER A 315 18.24 -6.48 -47.43
N GLN A 316 17.95 -6.51 -48.73
CA GLN A 316 18.55 -7.48 -49.65
C GLN A 316 20.07 -7.31 -49.75
N ALA A 317 20.56 -6.07 -49.76
CA ALA A 317 21.98 -5.76 -49.90
C ALA A 317 22.72 -5.87 -48.56
N LEU A 318 22.08 -5.51 -47.45
CA LEU A 318 22.69 -5.47 -46.13
C LEU A 318 22.59 -6.79 -45.37
N LEU A 319 21.48 -7.51 -45.52
CA LEU A 319 21.13 -8.70 -44.72
C LEU A 319 20.86 -9.94 -45.57
N GLY A 320 20.76 -9.80 -46.90
CA GLY A 320 20.39 -10.89 -47.79
C GLY A 320 18.90 -11.27 -47.76
N VAL A 321 18.06 -10.47 -47.09
CA VAL A 321 16.62 -10.75 -46.91
C VAL A 321 15.78 -9.86 -47.86
N PRO A 322 14.93 -10.42 -48.75
CA PRO A 322 14.15 -9.66 -49.71
C PRO A 322 12.88 -9.05 -49.10
N CYS A 323 13.01 -7.91 -48.42
CA CYS A 323 11.86 -7.21 -47.83
C CYS A 323 11.13 -6.31 -48.82
N GLY A 324 9.87 -6.02 -48.49
CA GLY A 324 8.98 -5.10 -49.20
C GLY A 324 9.15 -3.65 -48.74
N ASN A 325 8.03 -2.94 -48.59
CA ASN A 325 8.04 -1.54 -48.17
C ASN A 325 8.04 -1.39 -46.64
N TRP A 326 8.54 -0.25 -46.17
CA TRP A 326 8.38 0.17 -44.78
C TRP A 326 6.99 0.75 -44.55
N HIS A 327 6.29 0.26 -43.53
CA HIS A 327 5.05 0.82 -43.03
C HIS A 327 5.30 1.56 -41.71
N GLU A 328 4.73 2.77 -41.54
CA GLU A 328 5.03 3.60 -40.36
C GLU A 328 4.60 2.98 -39.03
N THR A 329 3.59 2.11 -39.02
CA THR A 329 3.15 1.39 -37.81
C THR A 329 3.51 -0.10 -37.77
N LEU A 330 3.69 -0.75 -38.92
CA LEU A 330 3.92 -2.21 -38.98
C LEU A 330 5.41 -2.55 -39.17
N GLY A 331 6.26 -1.55 -39.41
CA GLY A 331 7.68 -1.76 -39.63
C GLY A 331 7.98 -2.29 -41.03
N CYS A 332 8.99 -3.16 -41.14
CA CYS A 332 9.43 -3.71 -42.41
C CYS A 332 8.58 -4.91 -42.82
N LEU A 333 7.90 -4.79 -43.97
CA LEU A 333 6.99 -5.83 -44.47
C LEU A 333 7.73 -6.84 -45.36
N GLU A 334 7.20 -8.05 -45.44
CA GLU A 334 7.62 -9.03 -46.44
C GLU A 334 7.25 -8.54 -47.84
N LYS A 335 8.04 -8.91 -48.86
CA LYS A 335 7.83 -8.45 -50.25
C LYS A 335 6.50 -8.91 -50.88
N HIS A 336 5.84 -9.89 -50.28
CA HIS A 336 4.61 -10.51 -50.79
C HIS A 336 3.34 -10.14 -50.01
N LEU A 337 3.44 -9.23 -49.04
CA LEU A 337 2.33 -8.66 -48.28
C LEU A 337 2.03 -7.24 -48.77
#